data_AF-A0A3L9I5L1-F1
#
_entry.id   AF-A0A3L9I5L1-F1
#
_cell.length_a   1.000
_cell.length_b   1.000
_cell.length_c   1.000
_cell.angle_alpha   90.00
_cell.angle_beta   90.00
_cell.angle_gamma   90.00
#
_symmetry.space_group_name_H-M   'P 1'
#
loop_
_entity.id
_entity.type
_entity.pdbx_description
1 polymer ?
#
loop_
_entity_poly.entity_id
_entity_poly.type
_entity_poly.pdbx_seq_one_letter_code
_entity_poly.pdbx_strand_id
1 'polypeptide(L)'
;MNKLASQPRAIYYVVALQIWEYFSFYGMRALLILYLTNQLKYNDTHAYELFSAYCSLVYVTPILGGFLADKVLGNRMAVMLGALLMAIGHVVLGASEIHPSFLYLSLAIIV
;
A
#
# COMPACT_ATOMS: atom_id res chain seq x y z
N MET A 1 -12.47 -23.18 33.36
CA MET A 1 -13.40 -22.26 32.65
C MET A 1 -12.80 -21.96 31.27
N ASN A 2 -13.15 -22.77 30.27
CA ASN A 2 -12.65 -22.58 28.91
C ASN A 2 -13.34 -21.34 28.34
N LYS A 3 -12.66 -20.19 28.32
CA LYS A 3 -13.15 -19.02 27.58
C LYS A 3 -13.13 -19.39 26.10
N LEU A 4 -14.29 -19.75 25.53
CA LEU A 4 -14.45 -19.68 24.08
C LEU A 4 -14.11 -18.24 23.69
N ALA A 5 -13.26 -18.07 22.68
CA ALA A 5 -12.95 -16.76 22.11
C ALA A 5 -14.26 -16.00 21.85
N SER A 6 -14.35 -14.75 22.29
CA SER A 6 -15.56 -13.92 22.16
C SER A 6 -15.89 -13.55 20.72
N GLN A 7 -14.98 -13.85 19.78
CA GLN A 7 -15.07 -13.53 18.36
C GLN A 7 -14.68 -14.75 17.50
N PRO A 8 -15.25 -14.87 16.28
CA PRO A 8 -14.84 -15.89 15.32
C PRO A 8 -13.35 -15.85 15.01
N ARG A 9 -12.73 -17.02 14.80
CA ARG A 9 -11.29 -17.13 14.51
C ARG A 9 -10.83 -16.26 13.34
N ALA A 10 -11.67 -16.13 12.31
CA ALA A 10 -11.39 -15.32 11.12
C ALA A 10 -11.11 -13.84 11.42
N ILE A 11 -11.77 -13.26 12.43
CA ILE A 11 -11.60 -11.84 12.79
C ILE A 11 -10.16 -11.57 13.22
N TYR A 12 -9.52 -12.47 13.97
CA TYR A 12 -8.13 -12.28 14.39
C TYR A 12 -7.18 -12.18 13.19
N TYR A 13 -7.41 -12.97 12.13
CA TYR A 13 -6.61 -12.87 10.91
C TYR A 13 -6.85 -11.57 10.15
N VAL A 14 -8.11 -11.14 10.04
CA VAL A 14 -8.45 -9.87 9.37
C VAL A 14 -7.87 -8.68 10.13
N VAL A 15 -7.96 -8.66 11.46
CA VAL A 15 -7.39 -7.58 12.29
C VAL A 15 -5.87 -7.56 12.16
N ALA A 16 -5.20 -8.71 12.24
CA ALA A 16 -3.75 -8.77 12.07
C ALA A 16 -3.34 -8.26 10.68
N LEU A 17 -4.04 -8.68 9.63
CA LEU A 17 -3.78 -8.23 8.26
C LEU A 17 -3.99 -6.71 8.12
N GLN A 18 -5.06 -6.17 8.70
CA GLN A 18 -5.35 -4.74 8.69
C GLN A 18 -4.27 -3.91 9.39
N ILE A 19 -3.79 -4.37 10.55
CA ILE A 19 -2.73 -3.70 11.30
C ILE A 19 -1.44 -3.64 10.48
N TRP A 20 -1.05 -4.77 9.87
CA TRP A 20 0.17 -4.83 9.07
C TRP A 20 0.07 -4.02 7.78
N GLU A 21 -1.11 -4.01 7.16
CA GLU A 21 -1.36 -3.19 5.97
C GLU A 21 -1.21 -1.70 6.31
N TYR A 22 -1.85 -1.24 7.39
CA TYR A 22 -1.76 0.15 7.85
C TYR A 22 -0.34 0.52 8.26
N PHE A 23 0.35 -0.37 8.96
CA PHE A 23 1.75 -0.14 9.35
C PHE A 23 2.63 0.10 8.11
N SER A 24 2.51 -0.74 7.09
CA SER A 24 3.28 -0.62 5.86
C SER A 24 2.93 0.69 5.13
N PHE A 25 1.65 0.94 4.90
CA PHE A 25 1.18 2.09 4.13
C PHE A 25 1.54 3.43 4.78
N TYR A 26 1.19 3.60 6.06
CA TYR A 26 1.47 4.87 6.76
C TYR A 26 2.95 5.04 7.06
N GLY A 27 3.68 3.96 7.32
CA GLY A 27 5.13 3.99 7.51
C GLY A 27 5.84 4.48 6.25
N MET A 28 5.51 3.89 5.10
CA MET A 28 6.04 4.35 3.80
C MET A 28 5.65 5.79 3.53
N ARG A 29 4.37 6.16 3.68
CA ARG A 29 3.89 7.53 3.41
C ARG A 29 4.58 8.58 4.29
N ALA A 30 4.85 8.28 5.55
CA ALA A 30 5.55 9.19 6.45
C ALA A 30 7.00 9.48 5.99
N LEU A 31 7.68 8.47 5.44
CA LEU A 31 9.06 8.58 4.98
C LEU A 31 9.17 9.05 3.52
N LEU A 32 8.17 8.80 2.68
CA LEU A 32 8.23 9.02 1.24
C LEU A 32 8.58 10.46 0.88
N ILE A 33 7.93 11.45 1.50
CA ILE A 33 8.21 12.84 1.19
C ILE A 33 9.63 13.25 1.58
N LEU A 34 10.11 12.77 2.73
CA LEU A 34 11.48 13.00 3.20
C LEU A 34 12.49 12.29 2.31
N TYR A 35 12.15 11.12 1.77
CA TYR A 35 13.00 10.39 0.83
C TYR A 35 13.14 11.13 -0.49
N LEU A 36 12.02 11.61 -1.06
CA LEU A 36 12.00 12.39 -2.30
C LEU A 36 12.84 13.67 -2.21
N THR A 37 12.71 14.43 -1.11
CA THR A 37 13.42 15.71 -0.94
C THR A 37 14.87 15.51 -0.47
N ASN A 38 15.11 14.65 0.53
CA ASN A 38 16.42 14.55 1.15
C ASN A 38 17.37 13.59 0.44
N GLN A 39 16.89 12.46 -0.07
CA GLN A 39 17.74 11.46 -0.73
C GLN A 39 17.79 11.65 -2.24
N LEU A 40 16.63 11.75 -2.89
CA LEU A 40 16.55 11.94 -4.35
C LEU A 40 16.76 13.38 -4.81
N LYS A 41 16.85 14.33 -3.86
CA LYS A 41 17.12 15.76 -4.13
C LYS A 41 16.13 16.39 -5.11
N TYR A 42 14.88 15.90 -5.11
CA TYR A 42 13.82 16.55 -5.87
C TYR A 42 13.51 17.91 -5.26
N ASN A 43 13.13 18.87 -6.10
CA ASN A 43 12.63 20.14 -5.59
C ASN A 43 11.31 19.92 -4.84
N ASP A 44 10.99 20.80 -3.89
CA ASP A 44 9.81 20.64 -3.03
C ASP A 44 8.52 20.56 -3.84
N THR A 45 8.42 21.37 -4.91
CA THR A 45 7.25 21.38 -5.80
C THR A 45 7.00 20.00 -6.42
N HIS A 46 8.02 19.39 -7.02
CA HIS A 46 7.92 18.09 -7.67
C HIS A 46 7.70 16.96 -6.66
N ALA A 47 8.34 17.04 -5.49
CA ALA A 47 8.13 16.08 -4.41
C ALA A 47 6.67 16.12 -3.90
N TYR A 48 6.09 17.31 -3.73
CA TYR A 48 4.69 17.49 -3.34
C TYR A 48 3.71 17.08 -4.44
N GLU A 49 4.00 17.37 -5.71
CA GLU A 49 3.19 16.91 -6.84
C GLU A 49 3.13 15.38 -6.87
N LEU A 50 4.27 14.70 -6.78
CA LEU A 50 4.30 13.25 -6.80
C LEU A 50 3.64 12.63 -5.56
N PHE A 51 3.90 13.18 -4.38
CA PHE A 51 3.29 12.71 -3.13
C PHE A 51 1.76 12.87 -3.13
N SER A 52 1.27 14.02 -3.59
CA SER A 52 -0.18 14.30 -3.67
C SER A 52 -0.85 13.44 -4.75
N ALA A 53 -0.24 13.30 -5.93
CA ALA A 53 -0.72 12.41 -6.98
C ALA A 53 -0.84 10.96 -6.50
N TYR A 54 0.18 10.45 -5.80
CA TYR A 54 0.13 9.14 -5.16
C TYR A 54 -1.05 9.03 -4.18
N CYS A 55 -1.19 9.98 -3.25
CA CYS A 55 -2.28 9.95 -2.27
C CYS A 55 -3.67 10.00 -2.92
N SER A 56 -3.84 10.80 -3.96
CA SER A 56 -5.10 10.87 -4.71
C SER A 56 -5.42 9.54 -5.39
N LEU A 57 -4.44 8.89 -6.01
CA LEU A 57 -4.64 7.61 -6.67
C LEU A 57 -5.04 6.49 -5.70
N VAL A 58 -4.40 6.43 -4.51
CA VAL A 58 -4.76 5.46 -3.46
C VAL A 58 -6.23 5.56 -3.04
N TYR A 59 -6.83 6.76 -3.12
CA TYR A 59 -8.26 6.92 -2.81
C TYR A 59 -9.19 6.59 -3.99
N VAL A 60 -8.67 6.60 -5.22
CA VAL A 60 -9.45 6.31 -6.44
C VAL A 60 -9.44 4.81 -6.76
N THR A 61 -8.29 4.14 -6.63
CA THR A 61 -8.15 2.72 -6.98
C THR A 61 -9.08 1.75 -6.24
N PRO A 62 -9.51 1.98 -4.98
CA PRO A 62 -10.46 1.11 -4.31
C PRO A 62 -11.81 1.03 -5.00
N ILE A 63 -12.21 2.05 -5.77
CA ILE A 63 -13.46 2.03 -6.56
C ILE A 63 -13.37 0.92 -7.63
N LEU A 64 -12.24 0.85 -8.34
CA LEU A 64 -11.98 -0.19 -9.34
C LEU A 64 -11.71 -1.55 -8.69
N GLY A 65 -10.95 -1.56 -7.59
CA GLY A 65 -10.64 -2.78 -6.83
C GLY A 65 -11.88 -3.43 -6.23
N GLY A 66 -12.81 -2.65 -5.69
CA GLY A 66 -14.09 -3.13 -5.16
C GLY A 66 -14.97 -3.72 -6.26
N PHE A 67 -15.07 -3.05 -7.40
CA PHE A 67 -15.77 -3.60 -8.57
C PHE A 67 -15.19 -4.94 -9.03
N LEU A 68 -13.85 -5.04 -9.10
CA LEU A 68 -13.15 -6.28 -9.45
C LEU A 68 -13.38 -7.40 -8.42
N ALA A 69 -13.38 -7.07 -7.13
CA ALA A 69 -13.67 -8.00 -6.05
C ALA A 69 -15.11 -8.54 -6.13
N ASP A 70 -16.08 -7.67 -6.39
CA ASP A 70 -17.51 -8.03 -6.41
C ASP A 70 -17.90 -8.83 -7.66
N LYS A 71 -17.26 -8.57 -8.81
CA LYS A 71 -17.70 -9.13 -10.11
C LYS A 71 -16.84 -10.26 -10.64
N VAL A 72 -15.55 -10.29 -10.33
CA VAL A 72 -14.60 -11.18 -11.02
C VAL A 72 -13.86 -12.09 -10.06
N LEU A 73 -13.24 -11.53 -9.01
CA LEU A 73 -12.24 -12.25 -8.21
C LEU A 73 -12.77 -12.82 -6.90
N GLY A 74 -13.79 -12.18 -6.32
CA GLY A 74 -14.22 -12.43 -4.95
C GLY A 74 -13.31 -11.77 -3.90
N ASN A 75 -13.91 -11.42 -2.76
CA ASN A 75 -13.25 -10.64 -1.70
C ASN A 75 -11.96 -11.27 -1.18
N ARG A 76 -11.93 -12.59 -0.98
CA ARG A 76 -10.75 -13.29 -0.44
C ARG A 76 -9.55 -13.15 -1.38
N MET A 77 -9.74 -13.37 -2.68
CA MET A 77 -8.66 -13.30 -3.66
C MET A 77 -8.22 -11.86 -3.88
N ALA A 78 -9.16 -10.91 -3.95
CA ALA A 78 -8.87 -9.49 -4.08
C ALA A 78 -7.99 -8.98 -2.92
N VAL A 79 -8.31 -9.34 -1.67
CA VAL A 79 -7.50 -8.94 -0.49
C VAL A 79 -6.10 -9.57 -0.55
N MET A 80 -5.99 -10.86 -0.90
CA MET A 80 -4.67 -11.52 -0.99
C MET A 80 -3.80 -10.92 -2.10
N LEU A 81 -4.39 -10.62 -3.26
CA LEU A 81 -3.68 -9.96 -4.36
C LEU A 81 -3.26 -8.54 -4.01
N GLY A 82 -4.13 -7.75 -3.38
CA GLY A 82 -3.79 -6.41 -2.92
C GLY A 82 -2.61 -6.43 -1.94
N ALA A 83 -2.65 -7.32 -0.95
CA ALA A 83 -1.54 -7.48 0.00
C ALA A 83 -0.23 -7.93 -0.69
N LEU A 84 -0.31 -8.82 -1.68
CA LEU A 84 0.85 -9.27 -2.44
C LEU A 84 1.45 -8.15 -3.30
N LEU A 85 0.61 -7.40 -4.02
CA LEU A 85 1.03 -6.25 -4.81
C LEU A 85 1.68 -5.20 -3.92
N MET A 86 1.07 -4.86 -2.79
CA MET A 86 1.64 -3.90 -1.86
C MET A 86 3.01 -4.36 -1.33
N ALA A 87 3.16 -5.65 -0.99
CA ALA A 87 4.45 -6.20 -0.55
C ALA A 87 5.53 -6.09 -1.65
N ILE A 88 5.19 -6.46 -2.89
CA ILE A 88 6.11 -6.34 -4.04
C ILE A 88 6.48 -4.87 -4.26
N GLY A 89 5.50 -3.96 -4.22
CA GLY A 89 5.72 -2.53 -4.38
C GLY A 89 6.70 -1.97 -3.35
N HIS A 90 6.60 -2.35 -2.09
CA HIS A 90 7.54 -1.92 -1.05
C HIS A 90 8.96 -2.48 -1.28
N VAL A 91 9.09 -3.71 -1.76
CA VAL A 91 10.40 -4.29 -2.12
C VAL A 91 11.03 -3.52 -3.29
N VAL A 92 10.25 -3.19 -4.32
CA VAL A 92 10.72 -2.39 -5.46
C VAL A 92 11.09 -0.97 -5.03
N LEU A 93 10.33 -0.36 -4.12
CA LEU A 93 10.65 0.95 -3.56
C LEU A 93 12.00 0.94 -2.84
N GLY A 94 12.34 -0.14 -2.14
CA GLY A 94 13.67 -0.31 -1.52
C GLY A 94 14.83 -0.31 -2.52
N ALA A 95 14.58 -0.65 -3.79
CA ALA A 95 15.56 -0.61 -4.87
C ALA A 95 15.55 0.71 -5.66
N SER A 96 14.77 1.71 -5.24
CA SER A 96 14.56 2.95 -6.02
C SER A 96 15.81 3.83 -6.20
N GLU A 97 16.86 3.61 -5.40
CA GLU A 97 18.16 4.30 -5.57
C GLU A 97 18.92 3.87 -6.83
N ILE A 98 18.63 2.67 -7.38
CA ILE A 98 19.33 2.16 -8.56
C ILE A 98 18.89 2.92 -9.82
N HIS A 99 17.58 3.11 -9.99
CA HIS A 99 17.01 3.82 -11.13
C HIS A 99 15.72 4.56 -10.75
N PRO A 100 15.54 5.82 -11.19
CA PRO A 100 14.32 6.59 -10.90
C PRO A 100 13.02 5.92 -11.35
N SER A 101 13.07 5.08 -12.39
CA SER A 101 11.93 4.32 -12.88
C SER A 101 11.34 3.36 -11.84
N PHE A 102 12.17 2.81 -10.94
CA PHE A 102 11.72 1.92 -9.87
C PHE A 102 10.90 2.64 -8.82
N LEU A 103 11.15 3.94 -8.61
CA LEU A 103 10.29 4.75 -7.74
C LEU A 103 8.87 4.82 -8.32
N TYR A 104 8.72 5.26 -9.57
CA TYR A 104 7.40 5.38 -10.18
C TYR A 104 6.69 4.03 -10.31
N LEU A 105 7.42 2.97 -10.65
CA LEU A 105 6.89 1.61 -10.71
C LEU A 105 6.40 1.14 -9.35
N SER A 106 7.17 1.35 -8.28
CA SER A 106 6.77 0.95 -6.93
C SER A 106 5.50 1.66 -6.47
N LEU A 107 5.41 2.99 -6.68
CA LEU A 107 4.22 3.76 -6.32
C LEU A 107 2.98 3.31 -7.11
N ALA A 108 3.14 2.96 -8.39
CA ALA A 108 2.07 2.43 -9.21
C ALA A 108 1.57 1.05 -8.79
N ILE A 109 2.44 0.23 -8.17
CA ILE A 109 2.09 -1.11 -7.69
C ILE A 109 1.42 -1.06 -6.30
N ILE A 110 1.79 -0.08 -5.47
CA ILE A 110 1.25 0.07 -4.11
C ILE A 110 -0.18 0.63 -4.13
N VAL A 111 -0.48 1.47 -5.14
CA VAL A 111 -1.79 2.07 -5.43
C VAL A 111 -2.78 1.05 -5.97
#